data_AF-A0A3P8KQ09-F1
#
_entry.id   AF-A0A3P8KQ09-F1
#
_cell.length_a   1.000
_cell.length_b   1.000
_cell.length_c   1.000
_cell.angle_alpha   90.00
_cell.angle_beta   90.00
_cell.angle_gamma   90.00
#
_symmetry.space_group_name_H-M   'P 1'
#
loop_
_entity.id
_entity.type
_entity.pdbx_description
1 polymer ?
#
loop_
_entity_poly.entity_id
_entity_poly.type
_entity_poly.pdbx_seq_one_letter_code
_entity_poly.pdbx_strand_id
1 'polypeptide(L)'
;MIRGNNVQLAGGNVTNRGSSLLAQNGLTIDSSNSLSNLNAGLIKAGGALDLSALGDINNIGSAISGKTVQLESAGGSINNITRTQQWSVGDDSRRGNVHVSGTDVGQTASITATDGLSMSAVKDINITGAKVAAGGDLAMGAGNNINIAANQITDSSSRSGFGSKKDTSSSATSNQGSIITAGGNSVMQAGNDLNVTASAIDAGKTAQLAAGNDLNLNAAGTGQTSRTGGSESHQSSADRTTVSAGDNVTLVAGRDVTSQAAGIAAEGNVGIQAGRDVNLLAEESVTGSSSHSKKKTVIDESVSQQGTEIASGGNTTIIAGRDVSSEAAQVTASGDIGVAAGRDVNLTTATESDYHFREETKSKKRVPQQENDPHHRGRQRDP
;
A
#
# COMPACT_ATOMS: atom_id res chain seq x y z
N MET A 1 -16.33 -23.48 21.89
CA MET A 1 -15.08 -24.16 21.46
C MET A 1 -15.41 -25.59 21.05
N ILE A 2 -14.94 -26.02 19.89
CA ILE A 2 -15.00 -27.43 19.42
C ILE A 2 -13.57 -27.95 19.34
N ARG A 3 -13.33 -29.16 19.88
CA ARG A 3 -12.02 -29.81 19.82
C ARG A 3 -12.17 -31.31 19.61
N GLY A 4 -11.36 -31.89 18.74
CA GLY A 4 -11.33 -33.33 18.49
C GLY A 4 -9.99 -33.81 17.92
N ASN A 5 -9.85 -35.12 17.73
CA ASN A 5 -8.72 -35.68 16.98
C ASN A 5 -8.89 -35.39 15.49
N ASN A 6 -10.03 -35.77 14.94
CA ASN A 6 -10.54 -35.30 13.66
C ASN A 6 -11.84 -34.55 13.91
N VAL A 7 -12.10 -33.52 13.14
CA VAL A 7 -13.35 -32.74 13.22
C VAL A 7 -13.92 -32.61 11.82
N GLN A 8 -15.18 -32.99 11.65
CA GLN A 8 -15.92 -32.77 10.41
C GLN A 8 -17.18 -31.98 10.74
N LEU A 9 -17.40 -30.87 10.03
CA LEU A 9 -18.62 -30.09 10.11
C LEU A 9 -19.23 -29.99 8.72
N ALA A 10 -20.53 -30.25 8.63
CA ALA A 10 -21.31 -29.98 7.43
C ALA A 10 -22.52 -29.13 7.83
N GLY A 11 -22.87 -28.13 7.02
CA GLY A 11 -24.03 -27.29 7.32
C GLY A 11 -24.33 -26.25 6.25
N GLY A 12 -25.43 -25.52 6.43
CA GLY A 12 -25.81 -24.42 5.54
C GLY A 12 -24.84 -23.24 5.65
N ASN A 13 -24.83 -22.57 6.81
CA ASN A 13 -23.83 -21.57 7.16
C ASN A 13 -22.98 -22.11 8.30
N VAL A 14 -21.65 -22.03 8.17
CA VAL A 14 -20.73 -22.35 9.26
C VAL A 14 -20.09 -21.05 9.74
N THR A 15 -20.36 -20.67 10.97
CA THR A 15 -19.84 -19.43 11.56
C THR A 15 -19.08 -19.71 12.85
N ASN A 16 -17.81 -19.34 12.88
CA ASN A 16 -16.98 -19.27 14.07
C ASN A 16 -16.72 -17.80 14.41
N ARG A 17 -17.25 -17.31 15.53
CA ARG A 17 -17.10 -15.90 15.95
C ARG A 17 -16.45 -15.83 17.33
N GLY A 18 -15.19 -15.36 17.39
CA GLY A 18 -14.41 -15.28 18.64
C GLY A 18 -14.24 -16.60 19.39
N SER A 19 -14.43 -17.74 18.70
CA SER A 19 -14.33 -19.08 19.25
C SER A 19 -13.23 -19.88 18.55
N SER A 20 -12.94 -21.08 19.06
CA SER A 20 -11.94 -21.97 18.46
C SER A 20 -12.57 -23.29 17.98
N LEU A 21 -12.23 -23.68 16.75
CA LEU A 21 -12.48 -24.99 16.14
C LEU A 21 -11.12 -25.67 15.92
N LEU A 22 -10.85 -26.73 16.68
CA LEU A 22 -9.52 -27.36 16.73
C LEU A 22 -9.59 -28.86 16.40
N ALA A 23 -8.72 -29.32 15.51
CA ALA A 23 -8.43 -30.75 15.32
C ALA A 23 -6.94 -31.04 15.54
N GLN A 24 -6.63 -32.19 16.14
CA GLN A 24 -5.23 -32.64 16.27
C GLN A 24 -4.68 -33.13 14.93
N ASN A 25 -5.50 -33.80 14.13
CA ASN A 25 -5.14 -34.39 12.84
C ASN A 25 -5.87 -33.66 11.71
N GLY A 26 -7.04 -34.11 11.28
CA GLY A 26 -7.79 -33.51 10.17
C GLY A 26 -8.95 -32.63 10.63
N LEU A 27 -9.16 -31.50 9.95
CA LEU A 27 -10.38 -30.70 10.09
C LEU A 27 -10.99 -30.44 8.71
N THR A 28 -12.23 -30.86 8.52
CA THR A 28 -12.99 -30.62 7.29
C THR A 28 -14.24 -29.81 7.60
N ILE A 29 -14.51 -28.76 6.83
CA ILE A 29 -15.76 -28.01 6.90
C ILE A 29 -16.36 -27.93 5.50
N ASP A 30 -17.58 -28.46 5.35
CA ASP A 30 -18.37 -28.42 4.13
C ASP A 30 -19.60 -27.51 4.34
N SER A 31 -19.56 -26.31 3.76
CA SER A 31 -20.66 -25.35 3.85
C SER A 31 -21.46 -25.29 2.56
N SER A 32 -22.77 -25.55 2.62
CA SER A 32 -23.65 -25.42 1.45
C SER A 32 -24.02 -23.97 1.13
N ASN A 33 -23.51 -22.99 1.90
CA ASN A 33 -23.66 -21.56 1.62
C ASN A 33 -22.39 -20.77 1.98
N SER A 34 -22.16 -20.39 3.24
CA SER A 34 -20.98 -19.57 3.60
C SER A 34 -20.19 -20.13 4.78
N LEU A 35 -18.89 -19.88 4.78
CA LEU A 35 -18.00 -20.17 5.91
C LEU A 35 -17.43 -18.86 6.42
N SER A 36 -17.59 -18.58 7.71
CA SER A 36 -17.16 -17.32 8.32
C SER A 36 -16.40 -17.54 9.61
N ASN A 37 -15.12 -17.15 9.63
CA ASN A 37 -14.26 -17.07 10.79
C ASN A 37 -14.04 -15.58 11.14
N LEU A 38 -14.63 -15.12 12.24
CA LEU A 38 -14.80 -13.70 12.54
C LEU A 38 -14.32 -13.35 13.96
N ASN A 39 -13.88 -12.10 14.16
CA ASN A 39 -13.61 -11.50 15.45
C ASN A 39 -12.65 -12.31 16.33
N ALA A 40 -11.40 -12.48 15.91
CA ALA A 40 -10.39 -13.30 16.58
C ALA A 40 -10.81 -14.79 16.70
N GLY A 41 -11.57 -15.28 15.73
CA GLY A 41 -11.87 -16.71 15.61
C GLY A 41 -10.62 -17.50 15.21
N LEU A 42 -10.52 -18.74 15.70
CA LEU A 42 -9.45 -19.67 15.31
C LEU A 42 -10.05 -20.95 14.72
N ILE A 43 -9.65 -21.28 13.49
CA ILE A 43 -9.86 -22.60 12.90
C ILE A 43 -8.48 -23.23 12.69
N LYS A 44 -8.23 -24.38 13.32
CA LYS A 44 -6.92 -25.02 13.27
C LYS A 44 -6.96 -26.53 13.18
N ALA A 45 -6.13 -27.10 12.32
CA ALA A 45 -5.79 -28.52 12.28
C ALA A 45 -4.29 -28.71 12.55
N GLY A 46 -3.88 -29.83 13.17
CA GLY A 46 -2.47 -30.20 13.25
C GLY A 46 -1.96 -30.92 11.99
N GLY A 47 -2.87 -31.46 11.19
CA GLY A 47 -2.65 -32.07 9.87
C GLY A 47 -3.37 -31.29 8.77
N ALA A 48 -4.17 -31.98 7.95
CA ALA A 48 -4.90 -31.38 6.85
C ALA A 48 -6.09 -30.53 7.34
N LEU A 49 -6.24 -29.35 6.77
CA LEU A 49 -7.37 -28.44 6.96
C LEU A 49 -8.03 -28.17 5.60
N ASP A 50 -9.20 -28.75 5.38
CA ASP A 50 -9.95 -28.62 4.13
C ASP A 50 -11.25 -27.84 4.41
N LEU A 51 -11.37 -26.67 3.79
CA LEU A 51 -12.52 -25.77 3.95
C LEU A 51 -13.20 -25.58 2.59
N SER A 52 -14.43 -26.02 2.46
CA SER A 52 -15.23 -25.85 1.26
C SER A 52 -16.51 -25.06 1.55
N ALA A 53 -16.85 -24.12 0.67
CA ALA A 53 -18.12 -23.41 0.70
C ALA A 53 -18.68 -23.20 -0.72
N LEU A 54 -20.00 -23.34 -0.88
CA LEU A 54 -20.66 -23.00 -2.15
C LEU A 54 -20.60 -21.49 -2.45
N GLY A 55 -20.68 -20.65 -1.41
CA GLY A 55 -20.49 -19.21 -1.45
C GLY A 55 -19.16 -18.84 -0.81
N ASP A 56 -19.12 -17.73 -0.07
CA ASP A 56 -17.87 -17.14 0.37
C ASP A 56 -17.22 -17.88 1.55
N ILE A 57 -15.88 -17.92 1.54
CA ILE A 57 -15.06 -18.22 2.72
C ILE A 57 -14.48 -16.91 3.26
N ASN A 58 -14.88 -16.54 4.47
CA ASN A 58 -14.51 -15.29 5.10
C ASN A 58 -13.62 -15.55 6.33
N ASN A 59 -12.38 -15.08 6.29
CA ASN A 59 -11.49 -14.98 7.44
C ASN A 59 -11.25 -13.51 7.77
N ILE A 60 -12.03 -12.98 8.72
CA ILE A 60 -12.06 -11.54 9.00
C ILE A 60 -11.56 -11.27 10.41
N GLY A 61 -10.40 -10.62 10.49
CA GLY A 61 -9.65 -10.39 11.72
C GLY A 61 -9.48 -11.64 12.57
N SER A 62 -9.17 -12.77 11.92
CA SER A 62 -9.21 -14.12 12.49
C SER A 62 -8.09 -15.00 11.91
N ALA A 63 -7.91 -16.21 12.44
CA ALA A 63 -6.84 -17.11 12.03
C ALA A 63 -7.36 -18.47 11.53
N ILE A 64 -6.81 -18.91 10.40
CA ILE A 64 -6.96 -20.25 9.82
C ILE A 64 -5.56 -20.87 9.73
N SER A 65 -5.36 -22.08 10.28
CA SER A 65 -4.03 -22.69 10.33
C SER A 65 -4.03 -24.21 10.23
N GLY A 66 -3.14 -24.79 9.43
CA GLY A 66 -2.99 -26.24 9.26
C GLY A 66 -1.55 -26.66 8.97
N LYS A 67 -1.30 -27.97 8.86
CA LYS A 67 -0.08 -28.46 8.21
C LYS A 67 -0.18 -28.19 6.71
N THR A 68 -1.21 -28.77 6.11
CA THR A 68 -1.68 -28.40 4.77
C THR A 68 -3.02 -27.69 4.91
N VAL A 69 -3.26 -26.69 4.08
CA VAL A 69 -4.51 -25.93 4.10
C VAL A 69 -5.05 -25.83 2.68
N GLN A 70 -6.32 -26.18 2.50
CA GLN A 70 -7.05 -25.98 1.26
C GLN A 70 -8.32 -25.19 1.54
N LEU A 71 -8.53 -24.12 0.78
CA LEU A 71 -9.75 -23.34 0.79
C LEU A 71 -10.36 -23.37 -0.60
N GLU A 72 -11.61 -23.81 -0.70
CA GLU A 72 -12.36 -23.87 -1.95
C GLU A 72 -13.69 -23.13 -1.81
N SER A 73 -13.85 -22.04 -2.56
CA SER A 73 -15.13 -21.36 -2.75
C SER A 73 -15.69 -21.70 -4.12
N ALA A 74 -16.64 -22.63 -4.18
CA ALA A 74 -17.17 -23.23 -5.40
C ALA A 74 -18.14 -22.31 -6.18
N GLY A 75 -18.49 -21.15 -5.64
CA GLY A 75 -19.36 -20.16 -6.29
C GLY A 75 -19.24 -18.74 -5.73
N GLY A 76 -18.30 -18.53 -4.82
CA GLY A 76 -18.06 -17.25 -4.15
C GLY A 76 -16.59 -16.82 -4.21
N SER A 77 -16.24 -15.99 -3.24
CA SER A 77 -14.90 -15.44 -3.05
C SER A 77 -14.25 -15.99 -1.77
N ILE A 78 -12.92 -15.92 -1.71
CA ILE A 78 -12.17 -16.13 -0.47
C ILE A 78 -11.65 -14.78 0.02
N ASN A 79 -11.98 -14.42 1.25
CA ASN A 79 -11.68 -13.11 1.83
C ASN A 79 -10.82 -13.29 3.10
N ASN A 80 -9.59 -12.79 3.09
CA ASN A 80 -8.71 -12.72 4.25
C ASN A 80 -8.45 -11.25 4.60
N ILE A 81 -9.24 -10.70 5.51
CA ILE A 81 -9.35 -9.24 5.68
C ILE A 81 -9.10 -8.84 7.13
N THR A 82 -8.11 -7.99 7.34
CA THR A 82 -7.95 -7.23 8.58
C THR A 82 -8.85 -6.02 8.52
N ARG A 83 -9.77 -5.88 9.47
CA ARG A 83 -10.71 -4.74 9.51
C ARG A 83 -10.05 -3.52 10.12
N THR A 84 -10.35 -2.35 9.56
CA THR A 84 -10.09 -1.05 10.16
C THR A 84 -11.39 -0.35 10.53
N GLN A 85 -11.32 0.55 11.51
CA GLN A 85 -12.43 1.41 11.93
C GLN A 85 -11.92 2.82 12.13
N GLN A 86 -12.54 3.78 11.46
CA GLN A 86 -12.26 5.19 11.70
C GLN A 86 -12.98 5.68 12.94
N TRP A 87 -12.32 6.55 13.70
CA TRP A 87 -12.92 7.25 14.83
C TRP A 87 -12.55 8.73 14.79
N SER A 88 -13.38 9.55 15.42
CA SER A 88 -13.11 10.96 15.62
C SER A 88 -13.71 11.40 16.95
N VAL A 89 -12.95 12.19 17.70
CA VAL A 89 -13.35 12.80 18.97
C VAL A 89 -12.99 14.27 18.93
N GLY A 90 -13.84 15.11 19.49
CA GLY A 90 -13.52 16.52 19.62
C GLY A 90 -14.41 17.24 20.61
N ASP A 91 -13.99 18.45 20.95
CA ASP A 91 -14.72 19.38 21.80
C ASP A 91 -14.66 20.76 21.16
N ASP A 92 -15.82 21.37 20.96
CA ASP A 92 -15.98 22.73 20.46
C ASP A 92 -16.42 23.63 21.60
N SER A 93 -15.61 24.65 21.90
CA SER A 93 -15.90 25.55 23.00
C SER A 93 -15.64 27.01 22.63
N ARG A 94 -16.24 27.94 23.40
CA ARG A 94 -15.93 29.37 23.26
C ARG A 94 -14.45 29.71 23.47
N ARG A 95 -13.69 28.80 24.10
CA ARG A 95 -12.24 28.96 24.37
C ARG A 95 -11.37 28.21 23.36
N GLY A 96 -11.96 27.63 22.33
CA GLY A 96 -11.27 26.92 21.26
C GLY A 96 -11.79 25.51 21.05
N ASN A 97 -11.33 24.92 19.95
CA ASN A 97 -11.78 23.63 19.45
C ASN A 97 -10.61 22.65 19.44
N VAL A 98 -10.88 21.38 19.73
CA VAL A 98 -9.92 20.28 19.61
C VAL A 98 -10.61 19.15 18.88
N HIS A 99 -9.98 18.62 17.84
CA HIS A 99 -10.43 17.40 17.17
C HIS A 99 -9.25 16.45 17.01
N VAL A 100 -9.49 15.16 17.21
CA VAL A 100 -8.54 14.09 16.94
C VAL A 100 -9.31 12.99 16.23
N SER A 101 -8.75 12.49 15.13
CA SER A 101 -9.29 11.32 14.44
C SER A 101 -8.17 10.32 14.20
N GLY A 102 -8.56 9.07 14.03
CA GLY A 102 -7.62 7.99 13.78
C GLY A 102 -8.26 6.82 13.07
N THR A 103 -7.43 5.86 12.71
CA THR A 103 -7.86 4.58 12.17
C THR A 103 -7.41 3.47 13.11
N ASP A 104 -8.35 2.85 13.79
CA ASP A 104 -8.08 1.68 14.61
C ASP A 104 -8.01 0.44 13.73
N VAL A 105 -6.94 -0.34 13.89
CA VAL A 105 -6.72 -1.57 13.16
C VAL A 105 -7.03 -2.75 14.07
N GLY A 106 -7.91 -3.64 13.60
CA GLY A 106 -8.28 -4.85 14.32
C GLY A 106 -7.18 -5.92 14.31
N GLN A 107 -7.51 -7.10 14.84
CA GLN A 107 -6.65 -8.27 14.75
C GLN A 107 -6.29 -8.58 13.30
N THR A 108 -5.00 -8.79 13.01
CA THR A 108 -4.56 -9.18 11.67
C THR A 108 -5.14 -10.52 11.27
N ALA A 109 -5.81 -10.57 10.11
CA ALA A 109 -6.30 -11.81 9.55
C ALA A 109 -5.13 -12.65 9.00
N SER A 110 -5.15 -13.95 9.26
CA SER A 110 -4.09 -14.86 8.82
C SER A 110 -4.63 -16.20 8.31
N ILE A 111 -4.06 -16.66 7.20
CA ILE A 111 -4.22 -18.02 6.68
C ILE A 111 -2.82 -18.62 6.55
N THR A 112 -2.55 -19.70 7.28
CA THR A 112 -1.19 -20.26 7.37
C THR A 112 -1.15 -21.78 7.23
N ALA A 113 -0.22 -22.27 6.43
CA ALA A 113 0.14 -23.68 6.34
C ALA A 113 1.63 -23.85 6.69
N THR A 114 1.99 -24.90 7.43
CA THR A 114 3.41 -25.22 7.66
C THR A 114 4.04 -25.97 6.48
N ASP A 115 3.22 -26.48 5.57
CA ASP A 115 3.58 -27.18 4.34
C ASP A 115 2.90 -26.45 3.17
N GLY A 116 2.09 -27.11 2.35
CA GLY A 116 1.38 -26.48 1.23
C GLY A 116 0.09 -25.73 1.60
N LEU A 117 -0.18 -24.63 0.89
CA LEU A 117 -1.43 -23.86 0.95
C LEU A 117 -2.05 -23.71 -0.44
N SER A 118 -3.32 -24.05 -0.58
CA SER A 118 -4.10 -23.82 -1.80
C SER A 118 -5.36 -23.00 -1.50
N MET A 119 -5.63 -22.01 -2.33
CA MET A 119 -6.84 -21.18 -2.31
C MET A 119 -7.44 -21.16 -3.71
N SER A 120 -8.67 -21.64 -3.86
CA SER A 120 -9.40 -21.65 -5.13
C SER A 120 -10.76 -20.98 -4.97
N ALA A 121 -11.04 -19.94 -5.74
CA ALA A 121 -12.31 -19.24 -5.73
C ALA A 121 -12.86 -19.11 -7.15
N VAL A 122 -14.15 -19.37 -7.34
CA VAL A 122 -14.81 -19.12 -8.63
C VAL A 122 -14.89 -17.63 -8.95
N LYS A 123 -15.00 -16.77 -7.94
CA LYS A 123 -14.97 -15.31 -8.13
C LYS A 123 -13.60 -14.75 -7.79
N ASP A 124 -13.45 -14.14 -6.62
CA ASP A 124 -12.27 -13.36 -6.27
C ASP A 124 -11.53 -13.95 -5.06
N ILE A 125 -10.23 -13.68 -4.97
CA ILE A 125 -9.47 -13.83 -3.74
C ILE A 125 -9.04 -12.45 -3.28
N ASN A 126 -9.47 -12.05 -2.08
CA ASN A 126 -9.19 -10.73 -1.52
C ASN A 126 -8.38 -10.85 -0.24
N ILE A 127 -7.17 -10.30 -0.25
CA ILE A 127 -6.26 -10.19 0.90
C ILE A 127 -6.08 -8.72 1.22
N THR A 128 -6.45 -8.28 2.43
CA THR A 128 -6.40 -6.86 2.80
C THR A 128 -5.81 -6.64 4.18
N GLY A 129 -4.65 -5.97 4.24
CA GLY A 129 -3.84 -5.78 5.45
C GLY A 129 -3.57 -7.08 6.20
N ALA A 130 -3.48 -8.20 5.49
CA ALA A 130 -3.55 -9.55 6.05
C ALA A 130 -2.36 -10.41 5.65
N LYS A 131 -2.17 -11.53 6.36
CA LYS A 131 -1.09 -12.47 6.11
C LYS A 131 -1.59 -13.75 5.46
N VAL A 132 -0.88 -14.21 4.44
CA VAL A 132 -1.03 -15.57 3.89
C VAL A 132 0.34 -16.21 3.81
N ALA A 133 0.52 -17.39 4.41
CA ALA A 133 1.83 -18.04 4.43
C ALA A 133 1.77 -19.56 4.25
N ALA A 134 2.70 -20.09 3.47
CA ALA A 134 2.96 -21.53 3.30
C ALA A 134 4.43 -21.83 3.62
N GLY A 135 4.70 -22.93 4.32
CA GLY A 135 6.07 -23.42 4.52
C GLY A 135 6.65 -24.11 3.28
N GLY A 136 5.78 -24.63 2.41
CA GLY A 136 6.10 -25.15 1.09
C GLY A 136 5.52 -24.25 0.00
N ASP A 137 4.84 -24.86 -0.98
CA ASP A 137 4.23 -24.13 -2.09
C ASP A 137 2.92 -23.45 -1.69
N LEU A 138 2.67 -22.28 -2.28
CA LEU A 138 1.44 -21.51 -2.16
C LEU A 138 0.81 -21.40 -3.56
N ALA A 139 -0.46 -21.77 -3.67
CA ALA A 139 -1.26 -21.60 -4.88
C ALA A 139 -2.52 -20.76 -4.59
N MET A 140 -2.77 -19.73 -5.40
CA MET A 140 -4.00 -18.94 -5.40
C MET A 140 -4.59 -18.91 -6.81
N GLY A 141 -5.82 -19.40 -6.96
CA GLY A 141 -6.57 -19.38 -8.22
C GLY A 141 -7.91 -18.67 -8.04
N ALA A 142 -8.18 -17.67 -8.85
CA ALA A 142 -9.45 -16.94 -8.87
C ALA A 142 -10.03 -16.93 -10.30
N GLY A 143 -11.31 -17.26 -10.45
CA GLY A 143 -11.99 -17.17 -11.75
C GLY A 143 -12.13 -15.72 -12.26
N ASN A 144 -12.21 -14.75 -11.35
CA ASN A 144 -12.16 -13.32 -11.64
C ASN A 144 -10.80 -12.74 -11.21
N ASN A 145 -10.73 -12.09 -10.05
CA ASN A 145 -9.57 -11.29 -9.67
C ASN A 145 -8.85 -11.82 -8.43
N ILE A 146 -7.56 -11.55 -8.34
CA ILE A 146 -6.80 -11.65 -7.09
C ILE A 146 -6.43 -10.22 -6.67
N ASN A 147 -6.91 -9.79 -5.50
CA ASN A 147 -6.65 -8.46 -4.95
C ASN A 147 -5.86 -8.58 -3.64
N ILE A 148 -4.65 -8.03 -3.61
CA ILE A 148 -3.75 -8.03 -2.45
C ILE A 148 -3.45 -6.57 -2.12
N ALA A 149 -4.11 -6.03 -1.11
CA ALA A 149 -4.08 -4.61 -0.82
C ALA A 149 -3.64 -4.32 0.61
N ALA A 150 -3.04 -3.15 0.79
CA ALA A 150 -2.83 -2.59 2.11
C ALA A 150 -4.11 -1.96 2.67
N ASN A 151 -4.22 -1.91 4.00
CA ASN A 151 -5.16 -1.03 4.68
C ASN A 151 -4.54 0.36 4.82
N GLN A 152 -5.24 1.41 4.37
CA GLN A 152 -4.82 2.78 4.65
C GLN A 152 -5.18 3.17 6.09
N ILE A 153 -4.24 3.79 6.79
CA ILE A 153 -4.36 4.24 8.18
C ILE A 153 -4.17 5.76 8.16
N THR A 154 -5.21 6.48 8.59
CA THR A 154 -5.19 7.94 8.68
C THR A 154 -5.33 8.39 10.12
N ASP A 155 -4.43 9.26 10.57
CA ASP A 155 -4.48 9.94 11.86
C ASP A 155 -4.51 11.45 11.64
N SER A 156 -5.31 12.16 12.42
CA SER A 156 -5.33 13.62 12.39
C SER A 156 -5.54 14.20 13.78
N SER A 157 -4.96 15.36 14.02
CA SER A 157 -5.28 16.16 15.19
C SER A 157 -5.31 17.63 14.83
N SER A 158 -6.22 18.38 15.42
CA SER A 158 -6.29 19.83 15.28
C SER A 158 -6.70 20.45 16.59
N ARG A 159 -6.15 21.62 16.87
CA ARG A 159 -6.44 22.41 18.05
C ARG A 159 -6.37 23.87 17.70
N SER A 160 -7.43 24.61 17.99
CA SER A 160 -7.40 26.05 17.80
C SER A 160 -6.54 26.73 18.87
N GLY A 161 -5.95 27.85 18.48
CA GLY A 161 -5.27 28.80 19.35
C GLY A 161 -6.27 29.57 20.18
N PHE A 162 -5.86 29.93 21.40
CA PHE A 162 -6.62 30.82 22.26
C PHE A 162 -5.67 31.77 22.99
N GLY A 163 -6.00 33.06 22.99
CA GLY A 163 -5.13 34.11 23.51
C GLY A 163 -3.83 34.20 22.72
N SER A 164 -2.70 33.95 23.38
CA SER A 164 -1.36 33.98 22.76
C SER A 164 -0.90 32.64 22.17
N LYS A 165 -1.71 31.57 22.29
CA LYS A 165 -1.39 30.26 21.73
C LYS A 165 -1.75 30.21 20.25
N LYS A 166 -0.88 29.58 19.46
CA LYS A 166 -1.12 29.34 18.03
C LYS A 166 -2.03 28.12 17.83
N ASP A 167 -2.80 28.14 16.76
CA ASP A 167 -3.48 26.95 16.25
C ASP A 167 -2.45 25.90 15.81
N THR A 168 -2.78 24.62 16.00
CA THR A 168 -1.94 23.50 15.57
C THR A 168 -2.80 22.47 14.86
N SER A 169 -2.29 21.90 13.77
CA SER A 169 -2.91 20.72 13.16
C SER A 169 -1.84 19.76 12.65
N SER A 170 -2.17 18.48 12.63
CA SER A 170 -1.38 17.44 11.99
C SER A 170 -2.27 16.41 11.33
N SER A 171 -1.78 15.83 10.25
CA SER A 171 -2.42 14.72 9.56
C SER A 171 -1.36 13.77 9.04
N ALA A 172 -1.67 12.49 9.07
CA ALA A 172 -0.79 11.39 8.75
C ALA A 172 -1.58 10.35 7.95
N THR A 173 -1.01 9.85 6.86
CA THR A 173 -1.50 8.70 6.10
C THR A 173 -0.37 7.70 5.96
N SER A 174 -0.63 6.44 6.30
CA SER A 174 0.29 5.31 6.19
C SER A 174 -0.47 4.07 5.73
N ASN A 175 0.22 2.97 5.41
CA ASN A 175 -0.42 1.75 4.97
C ASN A 175 0.02 0.53 5.79
N GLN A 176 -0.92 -0.36 6.11
CA GLN A 176 -0.66 -1.72 6.59
C GLN A 176 -0.77 -2.69 5.42
N GLY A 177 0.37 -3.04 4.82
CA GLY A 177 0.45 -3.96 3.69
C GLY A 177 -0.05 -5.37 4.00
N SER A 178 -0.47 -6.07 2.95
CA SER A 178 -0.63 -7.53 3.00
C SER A 178 0.72 -8.21 2.77
N ILE A 179 0.92 -9.36 3.41
CA ILE A 179 2.16 -10.16 3.28
C ILE A 179 1.81 -11.57 2.83
N ILE A 180 2.34 -11.96 1.69
CA ILE A 180 2.23 -13.30 1.13
C ILE A 180 3.60 -13.96 1.15
N THR A 181 3.72 -15.14 1.74
CA THR A 181 5.01 -15.87 1.82
C THR A 181 4.85 -17.34 1.45
N ALA A 182 5.74 -17.86 0.63
CA ALA A 182 5.86 -19.29 0.33
C ALA A 182 7.30 -19.73 0.58
N GLY A 183 7.53 -20.82 1.31
CA GLY A 183 8.88 -21.41 1.42
C GLY A 183 9.35 -22.08 0.14
N GLY A 184 8.41 -22.46 -0.73
CA GLY A 184 8.64 -22.96 -2.09
C GLY A 184 8.22 -21.93 -3.15
N ASN A 185 7.39 -22.37 -4.09
CA ASN A 185 6.84 -21.53 -5.14
C ASN A 185 5.60 -20.78 -4.66
N SER A 186 5.41 -19.55 -5.13
CA SER A 186 4.16 -18.79 -5.00
C SER A 186 3.54 -18.65 -6.38
N VAL A 187 2.42 -19.32 -6.62
CA VAL A 187 1.69 -19.29 -7.88
C VAL A 187 0.35 -18.59 -7.69
N MET A 188 0.11 -17.54 -8.46
CA MET A 188 -1.13 -16.77 -8.45
C MET A 188 -1.70 -16.69 -9.87
N GLN A 189 -2.95 -17.10 -10.04
CA GLN A 189 -3.64 -17.14 -11.33
C GLN A 189 -5.01 -16.47 -11.19
N ALA A 190 -5.18 -15.32 -11.83
CA ALA A 190 -6.44 -14.60 -11.94
C ALA A 190 -7.00 -14.74 -13.36
N GLY A 191 -8.30 -15.07 -13.48
CA GLY A 191 -8.97 -15.13 -14.78
C GLY A 191 -9.10 -13.77 -15.45
N ASN A 192 -9.19 -12.69 -14.67
CA ASN A 192 -9.23 -11.31 -15.13
C ASN A 192 -7.96 -10.58 -14.65
N ASP A 193 -8.00 -9.91 -13.50
CA ASP A 193 -6.93 -9.01 -13.07
C ASP A 193 -6.25 -9.51 -11.79
N LEU A 194 -4.93 -9.29 -11.70
CA LEU A 194 -4.15 -9.49 -10.48
C LEU A 194 -3.64 -8.13 -10.01
N ASN A 195 -4.16 -7.65 -8.88
CA ASN A 195 -3.85 -6.34 -8.32
C ASN A 195 -3.11 -6.49 -6.99
N VAL A 196 -1.92 -5.92 -6.91
CA VAL A 196 -1.12 -5.85 -5.68
C VAL A 196 -0.83 -4.38 -5.38
N THR A 197 -1.26 -3.91 -4.21
CA THR A 197 -1.11 -2.49 -3.82
C THR A 197 -0.46 -2.40 -2.44
N ALA A 198 0.68 -1.72 -2.36
CA ALA A 198 1.50 -1.52 -1.15
C ALA A 198 1.65 -2.80 -0.31
N SER A 199 1.93 -3.91 -0.97
CA SER A 199 1.96 -5.25 -0.35
C SER A 199 3.17 -6.05 -0.83
N ALA A 200 3.52 -7.10 -0.09
CA ALA A 200 4.70 -7.89 -0.34
C ALA A 200 4.34 -9.35 -0.68
N ILE A 201 4.99 -9.88 -1.71
CA ILE A 201 4.95 -11.29 -2.10
C ILE A 201 6.39 -11.81 -2.10
N ASP A 202 6.64 -12.83 -1.30
CA ASP A 202 7.97 -13.44 -1.14
C ASP A 202 7.91 -14.95 -1.34
N ALA A 203 8.61 -15.46 -2.35
CA ALA A 203 8.71 -16.88 -2.65
C ALA A 203 10.14 -17.38 -2.41
N GLY A 204 10.30 -18.47 -1.65
CA GLY A 204 11.60 -19.10 -1.44
C GLY A 204 12.20 -19.67 -2.72
N LYS A 205 11.37 -19.95 -3.73
CA LYS A 205 11.77 -20.40 -5.07
C LYS A 205 11.23 -19.46 -6.14
N THR A 206 10.21 -19.86 -6.90
CA THR A 206 9.65 -19.05 -7.99
C THR A 206 8.38 -18.32 -7.56
N ALA A 207 8.29 -17.04 -7.88
CA ALA A 207 7.04 -16.28 -7.83
C ALA A 207 6.46 -16.16 -9.26
N GLN A 208 5.34 -16.84 -9.51
CA GLN A 208 4.62 -16.80 -10.78
C GLN A 208 3.27 -16.13 -10.59
N LEU A 209 3.10 -14.94 -11.18
CA LEU A 209 1.87 -14.17 -11.14
C LEU A 209 1.32 -14.08 -12.57
N ALA A 210 0.11 -14.59 -12.78
CA ALA A 210 -0.55 -14.61 -14.08
C ALA A 210 -1.96 -14.02 -14.00
N ALA A 211 -2.28 -13.15 -14.94
CA ALA A 211 -3.60 -12.53 -15.10
C ALA A 211 -4.10 -12.72 -16.54
N GLY A 212 -5.38 -13.03 -16.71
CA GLY A 212 -5.99 -13.14 -18.03
C GLY A 212 -6.10 -11.79 -18.76
N ASN A 213 -6.23 -10.69 -18.02
CA ASN A 213 -6.27 -9.33 -18.51
C ASN A 213 -5.04 -8.56 -18.02
N ASP A 214 -5.12 -7.87 -16.87
CA ASP A 214 -4.05 -6.99 -16.40
C ASP A 214 -3.39 -7.48 -15.11
N LEU A 215 -2.09 -7.25 -15.00
CA LEU A 215 -1.32 -7.44 -13.76
C LEU A 215 -0.81 -6.09 -13.30
N ASN A 216 -1.25 -5.64 -12.12
CA ASN A 216 -0.94 -4.32 -11.58
C ASN A 216 -0.20 -4.43 -10.26
N LEU A 217 1.02 -3.87 -10.20
CA LEU A 217 1.84 -3.73 -8.99
C LEU A 217 1.93 -2.24 -8.65
N ASN A 218 1.07 -1.77 -7.74
CA ASN A 218 0.93 -0.35 -7.43
C ASN A 218 1.56 -0.02 -6.08
N ALA A 219 2.20 1.14 -5.98
CA ALA A 219 2.47 1.73 -4.69
C ALA A 219 1.20 2.36 -4.10
N ALA A 220 1.21 2.67 -2.80
CA ALA A 220 0.15 3.44 -2.16
C ALA A 220 0.72 4.66 -1.47
N GLY A 221 0.13 5.83 -1.73
CA GLY A 221 0.57 7.10 -1.16
C GLY A 221 0.61 7.07 0.37
N THR A 222 1.64 7.72 0.92
CA THR A 222 1.80 8.06 2.33
C THR A 222 1.99 9.55 2.44
N GLY A 223 1.69 10.11 3.61
CA GLY A 223 1.91 11.53 3.81
C GLY A 223 1.82 11.98 5.25
N GLN A 224 2.44 13.12 5.51
CA GLN A 224 2.43 13.80 6.80
C GLN A 224 2.29 15.29 6.54
N THR A 225 1.45 15.97 7.29
CA THR A 225 1.39 17.42 7.34
C THR A 225 1.36 17.85 8.79
N SER A 226 2.11 18.89 9.14
CA SER A 226 2.08 19.53 10.44
C SER A 226 2.03 21.04 10.27
N ARG A 227 1.13 21.70 11.00
CA ARG A 227 0.96 23.16 10.99
C ARG A 227 0.96 23.68 12.41
N THR A 228 1.64 24.81 12.62
CA THR A 228 1.64 25.56 13.89
C THR A 228 1.61 27.06 13.59
N GLY A 229 0.44 27.67 13.74
CA GLY A 229 0.18 29.06 13.33
C GLY A 229 0.51 29.26 11.85
N GLY A 230 1.38 30.21 11.53
CA GLY A 230 1.80 30.49 10.15
C GLY A 230 2.90 29.58 9.59
N SER A 231 3.26 28.49 10.28
CA SER A 231 4.30 27.56 9.83
C SER A 231 3.70 26.20 9.48
N GLU A 232 4.16 25.60 8.40
CA GLU A 232 3.75 24.30 7.89
C GLU A 232 4.95 23.48 7.43
N SER A 233 4.89 22.16 7.64
CA SER A 233 5.74 21.18 6.97
C SER A 233 4.86 20.08 6.42
N HIS A 234 5.16 19.60 5.22
CA HIS A 234 4.47 18.45 4.63
C HIS A 234 5.46 17.53 3.92
N GLN A 235 5.09 16.27 3.84
CA GLN A 235 5.80 15.24 3.10
C GLN A 235 4.78 14.27 2.51
N SER A 236 4.98 13.85 1.27
CA SER A 236 4.29 12.73 0.64
C SER A 236 5.30 11.79 0.00
N SER A 237 4.99 10.51 0.03
CA SER A 237 5.78 9.44 -0.59
C SER A 237 4.84 8.28 -0.91
N ALA A 238 5.36 7.08 -1.16
CA ALA A 238 4.52 5.91 -1.34
C ALA A 238 5.16 4.64 -0.76
N ASP A 239 4.31 3.77 -0.23
CA ASP A 239 4.68 2.41 0.14
C ASP A 239 4.64 1.55 -1.12
N ARG A 240 5.80 1.03 -1.53
CA ARG A 240 5.92 0.20 -2.73
C ARG A 240 5.29 -1.18 -2.55
N THR A 241 4.82 -1.73 -3.67
CA THR A 241 4.61 -3.18 -3.79
C THR A 241 5.96 -3.88 -4.00
N THR A 242 6.16 -5.04 -3.38
CA THR A 242 7.34 -5.88 -3.62
C THR A 242 6.99 -7.30 -4.05
N VAL A 243 7.71 -7.82 -5.03
CA VAL A 243 7.65 -9.23 -5.46
C VAL A 243 9.08 -9.77 -5.50
N SER A 244 9.39 -10.70 -4.60
CA SER A 244 10.71 -11.33 -4.49
C SER A 244 10.65 -12.85 -4.65
N ALA A 245 11.72 -13.42 -5.20
CA ALA A 245 11.84 -14.85 -5.40
C ALA A 245 13.30 -15.33 -5.26
N GLY A 246 13.51 -16.48 -4.62
CA GLY A 246 14.83 -17.12 -4.54
C GLY A 246 15.35 -17.64 -5.88
N ASP A 247 14.47 -18.03 -6.80
CA ASP A 247 14.84 -18.52 -8.13
C ASP A 247 14.43 -17.51 -9.22
N ASN A 248 13.13 -17.40 -9.52
CA ASN A 248 12.67 -16.55 -10.63
C ASN A 248 11.41 -15.78 -10.24
N VAL A 249 11.27 -14.57 -10.76
CA VAL A 249 9.98 -13.87 -10.82
C VAL A 249 9.47 -13.93 -12.24
N THR A 250 8.22 -14.33 -12.43
CA THR A 250 7.55 -14.33 -13.74
C THR A 250 6.20 -13.65 -13.61
N LEU A 251 6.03 -12.53 -14.33
CA LEU A 251 4.81 -11.75 -14.41
C LEU A 251 4.22 -11.90 -15.81
N VAL A 252 2.99 -12.38 -15.91
CA VAL A 252 2.31 -12.60 -17.20
C VAL A 252 0.92 -11.98 -17.17
N ALA A 253 0.63 -11.16 -18.17
CA ALA A 253 -0.70 -10.60 -18.38
C ALA A 253 -1.15 -10.85 -19.82
N GLY A 254 -2.42 -11.24 -20.01
CA GLY A 254 -3.00 -11.38 -21.34
C GLY A 254 -3.13 -10.03 -22.07
N ARG A 255 -3.18 -8.93 -21.33
CA ARG A 255 -3.24 -7.57 -21.84
C ARG A 255 -2.05 -6.75 -21.36
N ASP A 256 -2.10 -6.14 -20.18
CA ASP A 256 -1.03 -5.23 -19.74
C ASP A 256 -0.38 -5.65 -18.41
N VAL A 257 0.94 -5.42 -18.30
CA VAL A 257 1.62 -5.41 -16.99
C VAL A 257 1.92 -3.96 -16.63
N THR A 258 1.39 -3.49 -15.51
CA THR A 258 1.69 -2.16 -14.97
C THR A 258 2.40 -2.30 -13.62
N SER A 259 3.54 -1.64 -13.48
CA SER A 259 4.28 -1.51 -12.24
C SER A 259 4.47 -0.03 -11.95
N GLN A 260 3.96 0.46 -10.83
CA GLN A 260 4.09 1.85 -10.38
C GLN A 260 4.90 1.86 -9.08
N ALA A 261 6.13 2.35 -9.16
CA ALA A 261 7.10 2.38 -8.05
C ALA A 261 7.35 1.02 -7.35
N ALA A 262 7.03 -0.10 -8.00
CA ALA A 262 7.18 -1.42 -7.38
C ALA A 262 8.65 -1.88 -7.34
N GLY A 263 8.94 -2.86 -6.48
CA GLY A 263 10.22 -3.57 -6.44
C GLY A 263 10.05 -5.01 -6.86
N ILE A 264 10.78 -5.44 -7.88
CA ILE A 264 10.73 -6.80 -8.42
C ILE A 264 12.15 -7.38 -8.35
N ALA A 265 12.32 -8.48 -7.62
CA ALA A 265 13.65 -9.05 -7.38
C ALA A 265 13.66 -10.58 -7.51
N ALA A 266 14.69 -11.13 -8.16
CA ALA A 266 14.96 -12.55 -8.16
C ALA A 266 16.47 -12.83 -8.03
N GLU A 267 16.87 -13.87 -7.29
CA GLU A 267 18.29 -14.28 -7.32
C GLU A 267 18.68 -14.94 -8.66
N GLY A 268 17.72 -15.55 -9.36
CA GLY A 268 17.84 -15.94 -10.77
C GLY A 268 17.22 -14.90 -11.69
N ASN A 269 16.24 -15.27 -12.51
CA ASN A 269 15.74 -14.43 -13.60
C ASN A 269 14.47 -13.65 -13.24
N VAL A 270 14.29 -12.49 -13.87
CA VAL A 270 13.02 -11.77 -13.90
C VAL A 270 12.45 -11.79 -15.33
N GLY A 271 11.24 -12.31 -15.49
CA GLY A 271 10.50 -12.31 -16.74
C GLY A 271 9.20 -11.52 -16.61
N ILE A 272 8.96 -10.57 -17.52
CA ILE A 272 7.72 -9.80 -17.63
C ILE A 272 7.19 -9.95 -19.05
N GLN A 273 5.95 -10.44 -19.17
CA GLN A 273 5.30 -10.61 -20.46
C GLN A 273 3.89 -10.05 -20.45
N ALA A 274 3.59 -9.19 -21.41
CA ALA A 274 2.26 -8.65 -21.65
C ALA A 274 1.82 -8.93 -23.09
N GLY A 275 0.56 -9.33 -23.27
CA GLY A 275 -0.02 -9.48 -24.61
C GLY A 275 -0.14 -8.16 -25.37
N ARG A 276 -0.14 -7.02 -24.66
CA ARG A 276 -0.24 -5.68 -25.20
C ARG A 276 0.89 -4.79 -24.68
N ASP A 277 0.80 -4.20 -23.49
CA ASP A 277 1.83 -3.25 -23.03
C ASP A 277 2.49 -3.63 -21.70
N VAL A 278 3.76 -3.25 -21.54
CA VAL A 278 4.44 -3.22 -20.23
C VAL A 278 4.71 -1.77 -19.85
N ASN A 279 4.19 -1.34 -18.70
CA ASN A 279 4.34 0.01 -18.16
C ASN A 279 5.11 -0.03 -16.84
N LEU A 280 6.30 0.57 -16.79
CA LEU A 280 7.13 0.70 -15.59
C LEU A 280 7.16 2.18 -15.19
N LEU A 281 6.30 2.56 -14.27
CA LEU A 281 6.01 3.95 -13.90
C LEU A 281 6.69 4.33 -12.59
N ALA A 282 6.91 5.63 -12.43
CA ALA A 282 7.35 6.24 -11.18
C ALA A 282 6.18 6.75 -10.34
N GLU A 283 6.45 6.96 -9.06
CA GLU A 283 5.58 7.66 -8.12
C GLU A 283 6.32 8.86 -7.53
N GLU A 284 5.65 10.01 -7.47
CA GLU A 284 6.24 11.26 -6.99
C GLU A 284 6.34 11.28 -5.46
N SER A 285 7.47 11.78 -4.92
CA SER A 285 7.62 12.09 -3.50
C SER A 285 7.96 13.57 -3.33
N VAL A 286 7.17 14.25 -2.48
CA VAL A 286 7.29 15.69 -2.22
C VAL A 286 7.67 15.90 -0.76
N THR A 287 8.60 16.81 -0.52
CA THR A 287 8.88 17.35 0.82
C THR A 287 8.83 18.86 0.77
N GLY A 288 8.20 19.50 1.76
CA GLY A 288 8.07 20.94 1.74
C GLY A 288 7.87 21.53 3.11
N SER A 289 8.24 22.80 3.23
CA SER A 289 7.98 23.62 4.40
C SER A 289 7.66 25.05 4.01
N SER A 290 6.78 25.69 4.78
CA SER A 290 6.50 27.10 4.62
C SER A 290 6.40 27.79 5.97
N SER A 291 6.79 29.05 6.00
CA SER A 291 6.60 29.92 7.16
C SER A 291 6.16 31.30 6.71
N HIS A 292 5.10 31.78 7.33
CA HIS A 292 4.50 33.06 7.04
C HIS A 292 4.39 33.88 8.32
N SER A 293 4.95 35.08 8.26
CA SER A 293 4.89 36.06 9.33
C SER A 293 4.69 37.46 8.73
N LYS A 294 4.29 38.43 9.55
CA LYS A 294 3.95 39.79 9.09
C LYS A 294 5.00 40.47 8.20
N LYS A 295 6.26 40.05 8.29
CA LYS A 295 7.39 40.68 7.58
C LYS A 295 8.25 39.70 6.82
N LYS A 296 7.98 38.41 6.91
CA LYS A 296 8.84 37.38 6.35
C LYS A 296 8.02 36.18 5.92
N THR A 297 8.23 35.78 4.67
CA THR A 297 7.71 34.56 4.07
C THR A 297 8.89 33.72 3.60
N VAL A 298 8.90 32.44 3.92
CA VAL A 298 9.85 31.45 3.39
C VAL A 298 9.07 30.23 2.95
N ILE A 299 9.38 29.71 1.77
CA ILE A 299 8.81 28.48 1.22
C ILE A 299 9.96 27.66 0.63
N ASP A 300 10.02 26.39 1.00
CA ASP A 300 10.98 25.41 0.52
C ASP A 300 10.19 24.18 0.05
N GLU A 301 10.45 23.67 -1.15
CA GLU A 301 9.78 22.50 -1.72
C GLU A 301 10.77 21.69 -2.55
N SER A 302 10.71 20.37 -2.44
CA SER A 302 11.57 19.43 -3.16
C SER A 302 10.73 18.26 -3.64
N VAL A 303 10.91 17.89 -4.92
CA VAL A 303 10.19 16.83 -5.63
C VAL A 303 11.20 15.82 -6.14
N SER A 304 11.00 14.56 -5.80
CA SER A 304 11.81 13.41 -6.22
C SER A 304 10.91 12.30 -6.77
N GLN A 305 11.50 11.32 -7.46
CA GLN A 305 10.74 10.31 -8.20
C GLN A 305 11.15 8.91 -7.77
N GLN A 306 10.17 8.07 -7.42
CA GLN A 306 10.39 6.67 -7.08
C GLN A 306 9.97 5.78 -8.25
N GLY A 307 10.94 5.40 -9.09
CA GLY A 307 10.70 4.51 -10.23
C GLY A 307 10.42 3.05 -9.82
N THR A 308 9.88 2.28 -10.76
CA THR A 308 9.92 0.81 -10.65
C THR A 308 11.37 0.33 -10.65
N GLU A 309 11.72 -0.59 -9.76
CA GLU A 309 13.04 -1.21 -9.71
C GLU A 309 12.95 -2.71 -9.98
N ILE A 310 13.78 -3.20 -10.88
CA ILE A 310 13.90 -4.61 -11.24
C ILE A 310 15.34 -5.06 -11.02
N ALA A 311 15.54 -6.09 -10.21
CA ALA A 311 16.85 -6.68 -9.93
C ALA A 311 16.86 -8.20 -10.19
N SER A 312 17.82 -8.68 -10.97
CA SER A 312 18.02 -10.11 -11.20
C SER A 312 19.48 -10.53 -11.03
N GLY A 313 19.72 -11.68 -10.39
CA GLY A 313 21.04 -12.32 -10.37
C GLY A 313 21.34 -13.13 -11.63
N GLY A 314 20.32 -13.42 -12.45
CA GLY A 314 20.42 -13.95 -13.81
C GLY A 314 20.09 -12.87 -14.85
N ASN A 315 19.21 -13.21 -15.78
CA ASN A 315 18.74 -12.33 -16.85
C ASN A 315 17.44 -11.60 -16.45
N THR A 316 17.23 -10.42 -17.03
CA THR A 316 15.92 -9.76 -17.05
C THR A 316 15.38 -9.75 -18.47
N THR A 317 14.13 -10.19 -18.68
CA THR A 317 13.45 -10.15 -19.97
C THR A 317 12.10 -9.47 -19.86
N ILE A 318 11.85 -8.46 -20.68
CA ILE A 318 10.60 -7.71 -20.74
C ILE A 318 10.06 -7.77 -22.18
N ILE A 319 8.87 -8.34 -22.35
CA ILE A 319 8.24 -8.55 -23.66
C ILE A 319 6.84 -7.97 -23.65
N ALA A 320 6.55 -7.12 -24.63
CA ALA A 320 5.22 -6.59 -24.88
C ALA A 320 4.79 -6.89 -26.32
N GLY A 321 3.53 -7.30 -26.51
CA GLY A 321 2.96 -7.48 -27.84
C GLY A 321 2.85 -6.17 -28.64
N ARG A 322 2.81 -5.02 -27.96
CA ARG A 322 2.73 -3.68 -28.55
C ARG A 322 3.84 -2.77 -28.03
N ASP A 323 3.74 -2.19 -26.83
CA ASP A 323 4.73 -1.21 -26.36
C ASP A 323 5.34 -1.57 -25.01
N VAL A 324 6.60 -1.20 -24.81
CA VAL A 324 7.22 -1.10 -23.48
C VAL A 324 7.42 0.39 -23.18
N SER A 325 6.85 0.86 -22.07
CA SER A 325 7.03 2.24 -21.59
C SER A 325 7.62 2.23 -20.18
N SER A 326 8.67 3.02 -19.97
CA SER A 326 9.37 3.14 -18.71
C SER A 326 9.57 4.60 -18.36
N GLU A 327 9.20 5.02 -17.16
CA GLU A 327 9.41 6.35 -16.60
C GLU A 327 10.23 6.23 -15.30
N ALA A 328 11.46 6.73 -15.33
CA ALA A 328 12.43 6.66 -14.23
C ALA A 328 12.66 5.27 -13.63
N ALA A 329 12.26 4.20 -14.33
CA ALA A 329 12.48 2.84 -13.86
C ALA A 329 13.96 2.44 -13.97
N GLN A 330 14.39 1.57 -13.05
CA GLN A 330 15.74 1.05 -12.98
C GLN A 330 15.71 -0.47 -13.15
N VAL A 331 16.51 -1.00 -14.09
CA VAL A 331 16.62 -2.43 -14.35
C VAL A 331 18.09 -2.84 -14.24
N THR A 332 18.39 -3.75 -13.32
CA THR A 332 19.72 -4.31 -13.11
C THR A 332 19.65 -5.83 -13.24
N ALA A 333 20.56 -6.40 -14.03
CA ALA A 333 20.74 -7.84 -14.17
C ALA A 333 22.24 -8.16 -14.07
N SER A 334 22.59 -9.29 -13.45
CA SER A 334 23.99 -9.77 -13.49
C SER A 334 24.31 -10.48 -14.80
N GLY A 335 23.29 -11.00 -15.50
CA GLY A 335 23.35 -11.47 -16.88
C GLY A 335 22.85 -10.41 -17.85
N ASP A 336 22.05 -10.83 -18.83
CA ASP A 336 21.56 -9.96 -19.89
C ASP A 336 20.23 -9.27 -19.53
N ILE A 337 20.02 -8.06 -20.06
CA ILE A 337 18.74 -7.38 -20.06
C ILE A 337 18.20 -7.36 -21.50
N GLY A 338 17.08 -8.06 -21.73
CA GLY A 338 16.36 -8.06 -23.00
C GLY A 338 15.03 -7.31 -22.89
N VAL A 339 14.80 -6.34 -23.79
CA VAL A 339 13.51 -5.64 -23.92
C VAL A 339 13.03 -5.74 -25.35
N ALA A 340 11.81 -6.24 -25.55
CA ALA A 340 11.20 -6.38 -26.86
C ALA A 340 9.76 -5.88 -26.85
N ALA A 341 9.41 -5.12 -27.89
CA ALA A 341 8.07 -4.61 -28.12
C ALA A 341 7.68 -4.86 -29.58
N GLY A 342 6.41 -5.18 -29.85
CA GLY A 342 5.92 -5.32 -31.22
C GLY A 342 5.90 -4.01 -32.00
N ARG A 343 5.88 -2.87 -31.29
CA ARG A 343 5.86 -1.52 -31.85
C ARG A 343 6.96 -0.65 -31.26
N ASP A 344 6.78 -0.08 -30.07
CA ASP A 344 7.72 0.92 -29.53
C ASP A 344 8.31 0.53 -28.16
N VAL A 345 9.57 0.93 -27.94
CA VAL A 345 10.22 0.92 -26.61
C VAL A 345 10.49 2.37 -26.23
N ASN A 346 9.76 2.88 -25.25
CA ASN A 346 9.84 4.25 -24.74
C ASN A 346 10.50 4.27 -23.36
N LEU A 347 11.67 4.89 -23.26
CA LEU A 347 12.41 5.05 -22.01
C LEU A 347 12.52 6.54 -21.68
N THR A 348 11.77 6.99 -20.67
CA THR A 348 11.69 8.38 -20.24
C THR A 348 12.22 8.54 -18.82
N THR A 349 12.60 9.77 -18.51
CA THR A 349 12.98 10.20 -17.17
C THR A 349 11.82 10.99 -16.55
N ALA A 350 11.63 10.88 -15.24
CA ALA A 350 10.76 11.77 -14.49
C ALA A 350 11.56 13.00 -14.00
N THR A 351 10.90 14.14 -13.86
CA THR A 351 11.56 15.41 -13.49
C THR A 351 11.62 15.55 -11.98
N GLU A 352 12.82 15.86 -11.46
CA GLU A 352 13.03 16.25 -10.07
C GLU A 352 13.19 17.77 -9.98
N SER A 353 12.80 18.37 -8.85
CA SER A 353 12.90 19.82 -8.68
C SER A 353 13.11 20.25 -7.24
N ASP A 354 13.81 21.37 -7.07
CA ASP A 354 13.95 22.08 -5.79
C ASP A 354 13.51 23.54 -5.97
N TYR A 355 12.74 24.05 -5.02
CA TYR A 355 12.22 25.40 -5.00
C TYR A 355 12.49 26.06 -3.64
N HIS A 356 13.01 27.28 -3.66
CA HIS A 356 13.19 28.12 -2.47
C HIS A 356 12.73 29.55 -2.77
N PHE A 357 11.86 30.08 -1.91
CA PHE A 357 11.39 31.47 -1.95
C PHE A 357 11.58 32.15 -0.59
N ARG A 358 12.05 33.39 -0.62
CA ARG A 358 12.16 34.23 0.58
C ARG A 358 11.83 35.69 0.27
N GLU A 359 10.91 36.23 1.07
CA GLU A 359 10.53 37.64 1.04
C GLU A 359 10.68 38.26 2.42
N GLU A 360 11.24 39.47 2.51
CA GLU A 360 11.31 40.24 3.76
C GLU A 360 10.95 41.71 3.55
N THR A 361 9.96 42.22 4.30
CA THR A 361 9.54 43.63 4.23
C THR A 361 10.12 44.45 5.39
N LYS A 362 10.81 45.55 5.05
CA LYS A 362 11.33 46.51 6.04
C LYS A 362 10.35 47.66 6.24
N SER A 363 9.68 47.72 7.39
CA SER A 363 8.88 48.89 7.78
C SER A 363 9.82 50.05 8.20
N LYS A 364 9.85 51.15 7.44
CA LYS A 364 10.48 52.40 7.90
C LYS A 364 9.60 53.01 9.01
N LYS A 365 10.18 53.28 10.18
CA LYS A 365 9.51 54.12 11.20
C LYS A 365 9.37 55.54 10.63
N ARG A 366 8.14 56.03 10.53
CA ARG A 366 7.85 57.43 10.19
C ARG A 366 8.24 58.28 11.41
N VAL A 367 9.33 59.04 11.31
CA VAL A 367 9.72 60.03 12.32
C VAL A 367 8.77 61.23 12.16
N PRO A 368 8.10 61.73 13.22
CA PRO A 368 7.33 62.96 13.12
C PRO A 368 8.27 64.13 12.78
N GLN A 369 7.98 64.87 11.70
CA GLN A 369 8.68 66.12 11.40
C GLN A 369 8.35 67.15 12.49
N GLN A 370 9.37 67.64 13.19
CA GLN A 370 9.27 68.81 14.04
C GLN A 370 9.30 70.05 13.13
N GLU A 371 8.17 70.75 13.07
CA GLU A 371 8.03 72.04 12.40
C GLU A 371 8.72 73.10 13.29
N ASN A 372 9.87 73.62 12.87
CA ASN A 372 10.50 74.78 13.48
C ASN A 372 10.34 75.97 12.53
N ASP A 373 9.49 76.89 12.93
CA ASP A 373 9.13 78.13 12.24
C ASP A 373 10.30 79.14 12.30
N PRO A 374 10.70 79.81 11.19
CA PRO A 374 11.90 80.65 11.15
C PRO A 374 11.59 82.15 11.33
N HIS A 375 12.20 82.77 12.35
CA HIS A 375 12.40 84.22 12.41
C HIS A 375 13.89 84.55 12.54
N HIS A 376 14.50 85.03 11.45
CA HIS A 376 15.10 86.37 11.42
C HIS A 376 15.61 86.77 10.03
N ARG A 377 15.19 87.96 9.61
CA ARG A 377 15.59 88.66 8.38
C ARG A 377 17.01 89.21 8.47
N GLY A 378 17.71 89.21 7.34
CA GLY A 378 18.85 90.09 7.10
C GLY A 378 19.40 89.94 5.68
N ARG A 379 18.95 90.78 4.75
CA ARG A 379 19.63 91.03 3.46
C ARG A 379 19.94 92.52 3.35
N GLN A 380 21.21 92.84 3.05
CA GLN A 380 21.70 94.08 2.46
C GLN A 380 22.68 93.64 1.35
N ARG A 381 22.29 93.79 0.08
CA ARG A 381 22.74 94.79 -0.93
C ARG A 381 24.21 94.61 -1.33
N ASP A 382 24.48 94.07 -2.52
CA ASP A 382 24.64 94.74 -3.84
C ASP A 382 26.16 94.94 -4.10
N PRO A 383 26.67 95.13 -5.34
CA PRO A 383 26.01 95.30 -6.63
C PRO A 383 26.14 94.14 -7.63
#